data_AF-A0AAE0EHX1-F1
#
_entry.id   AF-A0AAE0EHX1-F1
#
_cell.length_a   1.000
_cell.length_b   1.000
_cell.length_c   1.000
_cell.angle_alpha   90.00
_cell.angle_beta   90.00
_cell.angle_gamma   90.00
#
_symmetry.space_group_name_H-M   'P 1'
#
loop_
_entity.id
_entity.type
_entity.pdbx_description
1 polymer ?
#
loop_
_entity_poly.entity_id
_entity_poly.type
_entity_poly.pdbx_seq_one_letter_code
_entity_poly.pdbx_strand_id
1 'polypeptide(L)'
;RPFLFLTFSLSGSSATSWYTKMKYVRPATLFKKLINMNRRTLAEGIDTRLLGLDVCDNCVGFAFSEFSNILSRGLMRLKINEMDLVTQHIPPFVSQQNVIGIVVGKPFVPSELKEDPNEMQVRKFISDLRNTRKFEGLEYTFWCDVFALKHLKSSAIGSPQHESDSRVKEMAAVMTLQGFQERKRLNENELKLRLGNEALVSACVVGI
;
A
#
# COMPACT_ATOMS: atom_id res chain seq x y z
N ARG A 1 -7.52 33.32 -38.65
CA ARG A 1 -6.89 32.01 -38.34
C ARG A 1 -6.36 31.46 -39.67
N PRO A 2 -5.12 30.95 -39.74
CA PRO A 2 -4.64 29.87 -38.90
C PRO A 2 -3.45 30.24 -38.00
N PHE A 3 -3.32 29.48 -36.91
CA PHE A 3 -2.20 29.45 -35.98
C PHE A 3 -1.12 28.51 -36.54
N LEU A 4 0.14 28.96 -36.58
CA LEU A 4 1.30 28.08 -36.81
C LEU A 4 1.48 27.15 -35.61
N PHE A 5 1.46 25.84 -35.86
CA PHE A 5 1.97 24.84 -34.92
C PHE A 5 3.49 24.71 -35.12
N LEU A 6 4.26 25.16 -34.14
CA LEU A 6 5.67 24.78 -33.99
C LEU A 6 5.71 23.35 -33.43
N THR A 7 6.07 22.39 -34.28
CA THR A 7 6.39 21.03 -33.84
C THR A 7 7.81 20.99 -33.30
N PHE A 8 7.97 20.87 -31.99
CA PHE A 8 9.25 20.46 -31.39
C PHE A 8 9.46 18.98 -31.67
N SER A 9 10.44 18.66 -32.53
CA SER A 9 10.97 17.31 -32.69
C SER A 9 12.00 17.08 -31.60
N LEU A 10 11.64 16.29 -30.58
CA LEU A 10 12.60 15.70 -29.66
C LEU A 10 12.97 14.32 -30.20
N SER A 11 14.05 14.27 -30.99
CA SER A 11 14.79 13.03 -31.20
C SER A 11 15.57 12.73 -29.93
N GLY A 12 15.17 11.70 -29.19
CA GLY A 12 15.83 11.32 -27.96
C GLY A 12 15.46 9.90 -27.54
N SER A 13 16.25 8.95 -28.03
CA SER A 13 16.52 7.64 -27.44
C SER A 13 15.32 6.75 -27.09
N SER A 14 15.06 5.79 -27.99
CA SER A 14 14.35 4.55 -27.68
C SER A 14 15.11 3.80 -26.56
N ALA A 15 14.76 4.08 -25.32
CA ALA A 15 14.97 3.16 -24.22
C ALA A 15 13.86 2.13 -24.31
N THR A 16 14.20 0.92 -24.72
CA THR A 16 13.34 -0.25 -24.66
C THR A 16 12.73 -0.38 -23.26
N SER A 17 11.47 0.03 -23.10
CA SER A 17 10.72 -0.16 -21.87
C SER A 17 10.44 -1.65 -21.71
N TRP A 18 11.27 -2.33 -20.93
CA TRP A 18 10.95 -3.64 -20.42
C TRP A 18 9.71 -3.45 -19.55
N TYR A 19 8.53 -3.80 -20.06
CA TYR A 19 7.29 -3.78 -19.27
C TYR A 19 7.43 -4.81 -18.15
N THR A 20 7.90 -4.36 -16.98
CA THR A 20 8.09 -5.22 -15.82
C THR A 20 6.75 -5.46 -15.16
N LYS A 21 6.35 -6.74 -15.08
CA LYS A 21 5.26 -7.21 -14.20
C LYS A 21 5.36 -6.59 -12.81
N MET A 22 4.23 -6.50 -12.10
CA MET A 22 4.20 -6.12 -10.69
C MET A 22 5.33 -6.79 -9.90
N LYS A 23 6.04 -6.00 -9.09
CA LYS A 23 7.24 -6.45 -8.38
C LYS A 23 7.04 -6.40 -6.87
N TYR A 24 7.32 -7.51 -6.21
CA TYR A 24 7.38 -7.52 -4.75
C TYR A 24 8.59 -6.71 -4.27
N VAL A 25 8.36 -5.86 -3.27
CA VAL A 25 9.41 -5.16 -2.52
C VAL A 25 9.16 -5.28 -1.02
N ARG A 26 10.20 -5.07 -0.22
CA ARG A 26 10.06 -5.06 1.23
C ARG A 26 9.19 -3.87 1.68
N PRO A 27 8.42 -3.99 2.78
CA PRO A 27 7.58 -2.91 3.32
C PRO A 27 8.30 -1.56 3.47
N ALA A 28 9.53 -1.59 3.99
CA ALA A 28 10.33 -0.38 4.22
C ALA A 28 10.78 0.29 2.90
N THR A 29 11.05 -0.51 1.86
CA THR A 29 11.43 0.00 0.54
C THR A 29 10.28 0.77 -0.08
N LEU A 30 9.07 0.21 -0.05
CA LEU A 30 7.87 0.86 -0.58
C LEU A 30 7.57 2.17 0.16
N PHE A 31 7.64 2.15 1.50
CA PHE A 31 7.39 3.34 2.30
C PHE A 31 8.45 4.44 2.05
N LYS A 32 9.73 4.08 1.96
CA LYS A 32 10.79 5.05 1.62
C LYS A 32 10.57 5.67 0.24
N LYS A 33 10.13 4.88 -0.74
CA LYS A 33 9.77 5.39 -2.07
C LYS A 33 8.63 6.41 -1.98
N LEU A 34 7.58 6.14 -1.20
CA LEU A 34 6.47 7.08 -0.97
C LEU A 34 6.96 8.41 -0.41
N ILE A 35 7.74 8.37 0.68
CA ILE A 35 8.25 9.60 1.31
C ILE A 35 9.15 10.38 0.34
N ASN A 36 10.02 9.70 -0.40
CA ASN A 36 10.92 10.35 -1.36
C ASN A 36 10.17 10.98 -2.54
N MET A 37 9.13 10.31 -3.06
CA MET A 37 8.31 10.84 -4.14
C MET A 37 7.55 12.07 -3.66
N ASN A 38 6.82 11.98 -2.54
CA ASN A 38 6.11 13.12 -1.99
C ASN A 38 7.04 14.32 -1.71
N ARG A 39 8.25 14.12 -1.17
CA ARG A 39 9.21 15.23 -0.99
C ARG A 39 9.56 15.96 -2.28
N ARG A 40 9.60 15.26 -3.41
CA ARG A 40 9.93 15.83 -4.72
C ARG A 40 8.71 16.48 -5.37
N THR A 41 7.57 15.82 -5.31
CA THR A 41 6.39 16.18 -6.11
C THR A 41 5.39 17.05 -5.35
N LEU A 42 5.51 17.18 -4.03
CA LEU A 42 4.61 18.01 -3.21
C LEU A 42 4.74 19.51 -3.57
N ALA A 43 5.96 19.97 -3.91
CA ALA A 43 6.18 21.34 -4.38
C ALA A 43 5.48 21.62 -5.72
N GLU A 44 5.19 20.57 -6.50
CA GLU A 44 4.47 20.61 -7.77
C GLU A 44 2.96 20.35 -7.59
N GLY A 45 2.48 20.23 -6.35
CA GLY A 45 1.08 19.93 -6.02
C GLY A 45 0.65 18.50 -6.32
N ILE A 46 1.60 17.60 -6.64
CA ILE A 46 1.33 16.20 -6.96
C ILE A 46 1.52 15.34 -5.70
N ASP A 47 0.40 14.85 -5.17
CA ASP A 47 0.36 13.92 -4.04
C ASP A 47 0.40 12.48 -4.56
N THR A 48 1.41 11.71 -4.14
CA THR A 48 1.53 10.29 -4.49
C THR A 48 0.90 9.40 -3.43
N ARG A 49 0.29 8.31 -3.87
CA ARG A 49 -0.60 7.51 -3.02
C ARG A 49 -0.24 6.03 -3.03
N LEU A 50 -0.73 5.34 -2.00
CA LEU A 50 -0.71 3.89 -1.90
C LEU A 50 -2.13 3.35 -2.04
N LEU A 51 -2.24 2.17 -2.64
CA LEU A 51 -3.47 1.39 -2.68
C LEU A 51 -3.37 0.25 -1.65
N GLY A 52 -4.33 0.17 -0.75
CA GLY A 52 -4.52 -0.93 0.19
C GLY A 52 -5.43 -2.00 -0.38
N LEU A 53 -5.06 -3.26 -0.18
CA LEU A 53 -5.85 -4.43 -0.54
C LEU A 53 -6.04 -5.29 0.70
N ASP A 54 -7.25 -5.79 0.92
CA ASP A 54 -7.53 -6.83 1.91
C ASP A 54 -8.38 -7.92 1.26
N VAL A 55 -7.87 -9.15 1.25
CA VAL A 55 -8.53 -10.29 0.61
C VAL A 55 -9.05 -11.21 1.72
N CYS A 56 -10.37 -11.35 1.78
CA CYS A 56 -11.07 -12.09 2.83
C CYS A 56 -12.43 -12.55 2.31
N ASP A 57 -12.86 -13.75 2.70
CA ASP A 57 -14.19 -14.31 2.39
C ASP A 57 -14.57 -14.24 0.90
N ASN A 58 -13.65 -14.62 0.01
CA ASN A 58 -13.83 -14.54 -1.46
C ASN A 58 -14.07 -13.13 -2.01
N CYS A 59 -13.80 -12.09 -1.21
CA CYS A 59 -13.86 -10.70 -1.61
C CYS A 59 -12.48 -10.06 -1.50
N VAL A 60 -12.31 -8.96 -2.24
CA VAL A 60 -11.19 -8.04 -2.10
C VAL A 60 -11.74 -6.65 -1.80
N GLY A 61 -11.32 -6.09 -0.67
CA GLY A 61 -11.52 -4.68 -0.36
C GLY A 61 -10.37 -3.84 -0.91
N PHE A 62 -10.69 -2.65 -1.40
CA PHE A 62 -9.74 -1.65 -1.86
C PHE A 62 -9.84 -0.40 -0.98
N ALA A 63 -8.70 0.13 -0.59
CA ALA A 63 -8.56 1.41 0.07
C ALA A 63 -7.43 2.20 -0.58
N PHE A 64 -7.40 3.50 -0.38
CA PHE A 64 -6.30 4.34 -0.85
C PHE A 64 -5.90 5.35 0.22
N SER A 65 -4.69 5.86 0.12
CA SER A 65 -4.21 6.90 1.00
C SER A 65 -4.69 8.27 0.55
N GLU A 66 -5.18 9.07 1.49
CA GLU A 66 -5.55 10.46 1.24
C GLU A 66 -4.35 11.40 1.26
N PHE A 67 -4.61 12.69 1.03
CA PHE A 67 -3.61 13.76 1.05
C PHE A 67 -2.66 13.63 2.23
N SER A 68 -1.35 13.81 1.96
CA SER A 68 -0.25 13.62 2.92
C SER A 68 -0.06 12.19 3.45
N ASN A 69 -0.83 11.24 2.92
CA ASN A 69 -0.86 9.83 3.28
C ASN A 69 -1.17 9.58 4.77
N ILE A 70 -1.74 10.57 5.48
CA ILE A 70 -1.99 10.48 6.94
C ILE A 70 -3.19 9.57 7.21
N LEU A 71 -4.20 9.65 6.36
CA LEU A 71 -5.43 8.89 6.46
C LEU A 71 -5.58 7.94 5.27
N SER A 72 -6.28 6.84 5.50
CA SER A 72 -6.71 5.89 4.48
C SER A 72 -8.23 5.96 4.32
N ARG A 73 -8.72 5.85 3.09
CA ARG A 73 -10.15 5.86 2.77
C ARG A 73 -10.53 4.62 1.97
N GLY A 74 -11.70 4.06 2.25
CA GLY A 74 -12.26 2.95 1.48
C GLY A 74 -12.59 3.39 0.06
N LEU A 75 -12.38 2.51 -0.90
CA LEU A 75 -12.71 2.74 -2.31
C LEU A 75 -13.92 1.89 -2.72
N MET A 76 -13.77 0.58 -2.69
CA MET A 76 -14.81 -0.38 -3.08
C MET A 76 -14.46 -1.77 -2.58
N ARG A 77 -15.42 -2.70 -2.69
CA ARG A 77 -15.22 -4.13 -2.49
C ARG A 77 -15.75 -4.88 -3.71
N LEU A 78 -14.97 -5.84 -4.20
CA LEU A 78 -15.32 -6.70 -5.33
C LEU A 78 -15.16 -8.16 -4.94
N LYS A 79 -15.89 -9.07 -5.58
CA LYS A 79 -15.64 -10.50 -5.40
C LYS A 79 -14.37 -10.91 -6.17
N ILE A 80 -13.65 -11.90 -5.66
CA ILE A 80 -12.41 -12.38 -6.28
C ILE A 80 -12.66 -12.98 -7.67
N ASN A 81 -13.83 -13.57 -7.89
CA ASN A 81 -14.22 -14.09 -9.21
C ASN A 81 -14.61 -12.99 -10.21
N GLU A 82 -14.74 -11.74 -9.77
CA GLU A 82 -15.03 -10.57 -10.61
C GLU A 82 -13.72 -9.84 -11.01
N MET A 83 -12.68 -10.61 -11.38
CA MET A 83 -11.38 -10.05 -11.78
C MET A 83 -11.50 -9.06 -12.94
N ASP A 84 -12.45 -9.27 -13.85
CA ASP A 84 -12.73 -8.33 -14.94
C ASP A 84 -13.11 -6.94 -14.41
N LEU A 85 -13.97 -6.86 -13.38
CA LEU A 85 -14.33 -5.59 -12.74
C LEU A 85 -13.12 -4.95 -12.06
N VAL A 86 -12.27 -5.75 -11.42
CA VAL A 86 -11.02 -5.25 -10.82
C VAL A 86 -10.14 -4.61 -11.90
N THR A 87 -9.97 -5.28 -13.05
CA THR A 87 -9.16 -4.76 -14.16
C THR A 87 -9.80 -3.60 -14.92
N GLN A 88 -11.13 -3.44 -14.83
CA GLN A 88 -11.85 -2.33 -15.42
C GLN A 88 -11.79 -1.07 -14.56
N HIS A 89 -11.97 -1.19 -13.24
CA HIS A 89 -12.15 -0.03 -12.35
C HIS A 89 -10.88 0.45 -11.68
N ILE A 90 -9.96 -0.45 -11.30
CA ILE A 90 -8.82 -0.08 -10.47
C ILE A 90 -7.63 0.50 -11.26
N PRO A 91 -7.25 0.00 -12.46
CA PRO A 91 -6.14 0.60 -13.21
C PRO A 91 -6.36 2.08 -13.62
N PRO A 92 -7.57 2.51 -14.04
CA PRO A 92 -7.84 3.94 -14.25
C PRO A 92 -7.65 4.73 -12.95
N PHE A 93 -8.13 4.21 -11.82
CA PHE A 93 -7.98 4.85 -10.51
C PHE A 93 -6.49 4.99 -10.11
N VAL A 94 -5.69 3.93 -10.29
CA VAL A 94 -4.23 3.94 -10.04
C VAL A 94 -3.57 5.09 -10.79
N SER A 95 -3.93 5.28 -12.05
CA SER A 95 -3.36 6.31 -12.92
C SER A 95 -3.83 7.71 -12.50
N GLN A 96 -5.12 7.89 -12.21
CA GLN A 96 -5.71 9.17 -11.83
C GLN A 96 -5.27 9.67 -10.45
N GLN A 97 -4.97 8.74 -9.52
CA GLN A 97 -4.65 9.06 -8.13
C GLN A 97 -3.14 8.97 -7.84
N ASN A 98 -2.29 8.93 -8.86
CA ASN A 98 -0.83 8.84 -8.72
C ASN A 98 -0.40 7.72 -7.75
N VAL A 99 -1.03 6.54 -7.88
CA VAL A 99 -0.70 5.40 -7.03
C VAL A 99 0.68 4.86 -7.43
N ILE A 100 1.59 4.80 -6.47
CA ILE A 100 3.00 4.38 -6.70
C ILE A 100 3.29 2.96 -6.21
N GLY A 101 2.34 2.35 -5.50
CA GLY A 101 2.55 1.11 -4.79
C GLY A 101 1.30 0.54 -4.14
N ILE A 102 1.34 -0.77 -3.89
CA ILE A 102 0.24 -1.55 -3.33
C ILE A 102 0.64 -2.18 -2.00
N VAL A 103 -0.21 -2.06 -0.99
CA VAL A 103 -0.07 -2.71 0.32
C VAL A 103 -1.13 -3.80 0.44
N VAL A 104 -0.70 -5.05 0.52
CA VAL A 104 -1.57 -6.22 0.57
C VAL A 104 -1.66 -6.73 2.00
N GLY A 105 -2.87 -6.74 2.56
CA GLY A 105 -3.18 -7.39 3.82
C GLY A 105 -2.85 -8.87 3.75
N LYS A 106 -2.03 -9.34 4.69
CA LYS A 106 -1.68 -10.74 4.83
C LYS A 106 -2.25 -11.26 6.16
N PRO A 107 -3.05 -12.34 6.15
CA PRO A 107 -3.53 -12.96 7.38
C PRO A 107 -2.34 -13.43 8.23
N PHE A 108 -2.51 -13.34 9.55
CA PHE A 108 -1.56 -13.93 10.48
C PHE A 108 -1.79 -15.44 10.53
N VAL A 109 -0.83 -16.21 10.03
CA VAL A 109 -0.86 -17.66 10.09
C VAL A 109 0.04 -18.10 11.25
N PRO A 110 -0.50 -18.70 12.32
CA PRO A 110 0.30 -19.34 13.35
C PRO A 110 1.28 -20.34 12.73
N SER A 111 2.52 -20.39 13.24
CA SER A 111 3.58 -21.27 12.71
C SER A 111 3.24 -22.76 12.72
N GLU A 112 2.22 -23.15 13.49
CA GLU A 112 1.72 -24.53 13.61
C GLU A 112 0.82 -24.93 12.43
N LEU A 113 0.23 -23.96 11.72
CA LEU A 113 -0.58 -24.18 10.53
C LEU A 113 0.33 -24.12 9.30
N LYS A 114 0.60 -25.28 8.69
CA LYS A 114 1.42 -25.37 7.47
C LYS A 114 0.78 -24.66 6.27
N GLU A 115 -0.56 -24.62 6.22
CA GLU A 115 -1.34 -23.99 5.16
C GLU A 115 -2.58 -23.31 5.75
N ASP A 116 -2.76 -22.03 5.44
CA ASP A 116 -3.95 -21.26 5.79
C ASP A 116 -4.72 -20.92 4.49
N PRO A 117 -6.02 -21.27 4.40
CA PRO A 117 -6.83 -21.00 3.22
C PRO A 117 -6.87 -19.52 2.81
N ASN A 118 -6.84 -18.59 3.78
CA ASN A 118 -6.85 -17.16 3.50
C ASN A 118 -5.50 -16.70 2.93
N GLU A 119 -4.37 -17.19 3.46
CA GLU A 119 -3.05 -16.91 2.87
C GLU A 119 -2.95 -17.44 1.44
N MET A 120 -3.45 -18.66 1.18
CA MET A 120 -3.50 -19.21 -0.18
C MET A 120 -4.35 -18.35 -1.11
N GLN A 121 -5.50 -17.87 -0.64
CA GLN A 121 -6.38 -16.99 -1.40
C GLN A 121 -5.71 -15.65 -1.74
N VAL A 122 -5.04 -15.01 -0.77
CA VAL A 122 -4.26 -13.78 -1.00
C VAL A 122 -3.19 -14.00 -2.05
N ARG A 123 -2.40 -15.09 -1.94
CA ARG A 123 -1.33 -15.41 -2.88
C ARG A 123 -1.87 -15.63 -4.30
N LYS A 124 -2.96 -16.38 -4.43
CA LYS A 124 -3.62 -16.63 -5.71
C LYS A 124 -4.11 -15.33 -6.32
N PHE A 125 -4.83 -14.50 -5.56
CA PHE A 125 -5.34 -13.22 -6.04
C PHE A 125 -4.23 -12.29 -6.55
N ILE A 126 -3.12 -12.16 -5.82
CA ILE A 126 -1.98 -11.35 -6.26
C ILE A 126 -1.29 -11.94 -7.50
N SER A 127 -1.19 -13.27 -7.59
CA SER A 127 -0.69 -13.94 -8.79
C SER A 127 -1.56 -13.63 -10.01
N ASP A 128 -2.88 -13.73 -9.85
CA ASP A 128 -3.85 -13.45 -10.91
C ASP A 128 -3.76 -11.98 -11.34
N LEU A 129 -3.76 -11.04 -10.39
CA LEU A 129 -3.54 -9.61 -10.66
C LEU A 129 -2.26 -9.34 -11.45
N ARG A 130 -1.14 -9.96 -11.05
CA ARG A 130 0.15 -9.82 -11.74
C ARG A 130 0.11 -10.39 -13.16
N ASN A 131 -0.70 -11.41 -13.40
CA ASN A 131 -0.86 -12.02 -14.73
C ASN A 131 -1.76 -11.19 -15.65
N THR A 132 -2.66 -10.35 -15.12
CA THR A 132 -3.47 -9.43 -15.93
C THR A 132 -2.64 -8.41 -16.71
N ARG A 133 -1.42 -8.11 -16.25
CA ARG A 133 -0.54 -7.05 -16.78
C ARG A 133 -1.13 -5.63 -16.73
N LYS A 134 -2.28 -5.42 -16.10
CA LYS A 134 -2.92 -4.10 -15.99
C LYS A 134 -2.31 -3.19 -14.92
N PHE A 135 -1.46 -3.75 -14.07
CA PHE A 135 -0.79 -3.09 -12.96
C PHE A 135 0.74 -3.12 -13.12
N GLU A 136 1.23 -3.22 -14.36
CA GLU A 136 2.66 -3.22 -14.66
C GLU A 136 3.36 -1.96 -14.16
N GLY A 137 4.62 -2.10 -13.78
CA GLY A 137 5.41 -1.01 -13.18
C GLY A 137 5.11 -0.73 -11.71
N LEU A 138 4.00 -1.21 -11.14
CA LEU A 138 3.72 -1.08 -9.71
C LEU A 138 4.55 -2.05 -8.87
N GLU A 139 4.94 -1.55 -7.70
CA GLU A 139 5.51 -2.37 -6.64
C GLU A 139 4.43 -2.74 -5.63
N TYR A 140 4.55 -3.91 -5.02
CA TYR A 140 3.66 -4.33 -3.95
C TYR A 140 4.44 -4.89 -2.76
N THR A 141 3.83 -4.80 -1.58
CA THR A 141 4.32 -5.43 -0.35
C THR A 141 3.18 -6.15 0.36
N PHE A 142 3.54 -7.14 1.18
CA PHE A 142 2.61 -7.69 2.17
C PHE A 142 2.73 -6.91 3.48
N TRP A 143 1.61 -6.76 4.17
CA TRP A 143 1.54 -6.20 5.51
C TRP A 143 0.62 -7.06 6.37
N CYS A 144 1.14 -7.47 7.53
CA CYS A 144 0.40 -8.17 8.57
C CYS A 144 0.73 -7.47 9.87
N ASP A 145 -0.23 -6.76 10.45
CA ASP A 145 -0.03 -6.20 11.78
C ASP A 145 -0.47 -7.20 12.85
N VAL A 146 0.52 -7.85 13.45
CA VAL A 146 0.33 -8.73 14.61
C VAL A 146 -0.31 -7.97 15.79
N PHE A 147 -0.22 -6.63 15.83
CA PHE A 147 -0.82 -5.78 16.86
C PHE A 147 -2.28 -5.39 16.58
N ALA A 148 -2.69 -5.28 15.30
CA ALA A 148 -4.10 -5.12 14.95
C ALA A 148 -4.94 -6.32 15.45
N LEU A 149 -4.35 -7.52 15.47
CA LEU A 149 -4.97 -8.71 16.05
C LEU A 149 -5.02 -8.69 17.59
N LYS A 150 -4.03 -8.10 18.27
CA LYS A 150 -4.02 -8.00 19.73
C LYS A 150 -5.13 -7.07 20.24
N HIS A 151 -5.38 -5.95 19.56
CA HIS A 151 -6.50 -5.06 19.89
C HIS A 151 -7.87 -5.71 19.59
N LEU A 152 -7.97 -6.50 18.52
CA LEU A 152 -9.18 -7.27 18.21
C LEU A 152 -9.44 -8.36 19.27
N LYS A 153 -8.39 -9.04 19.76
CA LYS A 153 -8.49 -10.06 20.82
C LYS A 153 -8.79 -9.46 22.20
N SER A 154 -8.23 -8.30 22.54
CA SER A 154 -8.53 -7.65 23.83
C SER A 154 -9.95 -7.05 23.87
N SER A 155 -10.53 -6.71 22.71
CA SER A 155 -11.93 -6.27 22.61
C SER A 155 -12.93 -7.44 22.50
N ALA A 156 -12.45 -8.67 22.31
CA ALA A 156 -13.26 -9.88 22.20
C ALA A 156 -13.46 -10.62 23.54
N ILE A 157 -12.87 -10.13 24.64
CA ILE A 157 -13.23 -10.57 25.98
C ILE A 157 -14.50 -9.82 26.38
N GLY A 158 -15.66 -10.26 25.87
CA GLY A 158 -16.97 -9.81 26.37
C GLY A 158 -18.07 -9.54 25.37
N SER A 159 -17.87 -9.69 24.07
CA SER A 159 -18.98 -9.58 23.10
C SER A 159 -19.18 -10.90 22.34
N PRO A 160 -20.44 -11.35 22.17
CA PRO A 160 -20.73 -12.53 21.35
C PRO A 160 -20.18 -12.28 19.94
N GLN A 161 -19.52 -13.29 19.38
CA GLN A 161 -19.04 -13.29 18.00
C GLN A 161 -20.21 -13.04 17.04
N HIS A 162 -20.45 -11.78 16.73
CA HIS A 162 -21.21 -11.40 15.55
C HIS A 162 -20.24 -11.48 14.37
N GLU A 163 -20.09 -12.67 13.78
CA GLU A 163 -19.35 -12.94 12.54
C GLU A 163 -19.90 -12.19 11.30
N SER A 164 -20.76 -11.19 11.47
CA SER A 164 -21.67 -10.72 10.42
C SER A 164 -21.81 -9.21 10.26
N ASP A 165 -20.97 -8.35 10.86
CA ASP A 165 -21.04 -6.91 10.52
C ASP A 165 -20.29 -6.64 9.21
N SER A 166 -21.04 -6.58 8.11
CA SER A 166 -20.54 -6.27 6.75
C SER A 166 -19.70 -5.00 6.71
N ARG A 167 -19.97 -4.05 7.62
CA ARG A 167 -19.23 -2.79 7.79
C ARG A 167 -17.81 -3.00 8.31
N VAL A 168 -17.61 -3.94 9.25
CA VAL A 168 -16.28 -4.29 9.78
C VAL A 168 -15.43 -4.91 8.68
N LYS A 169 -16.04 -5.78 7.86
CA LYS A 169 -15.35 -6.34 6.71
C LYS A 169 -14.99 -5.22 5.74
N GLU A 170 -15.91 -4.32 5.39
CA GLU A 170 -15.69 -3.26 4.38
C GLU A 170 -14.47 -2.37 4.69
N MET A 171 -14.20 -2.16 5.97
CA MET A 171 -13.08 -1.33 6.44
C MET A 171 -11.74 -2.07 6.54
N ALA A 172 -11.65 -3.37 6.26
CA ALA A 172 -10.43 -4.15 6.44
C ALA A 172 -9.25 -3.64 5.59
N ALA A 173 -9.50 -3.24 4.34
CA ALA A 173 -8.49 -2.63 3.48
C ALA A 173 -8.02 -1.27 4.01
N VAL A 174 -8.93 -0.50 4.63
CA VAL A 174 -8.60 0.78 5.26
C VAL A 174 -7.71 0.55 6.47
N MET A 175 -8.08 -0.38 7.36
CA MET A 175 -7.29 -0.71 8.55
C MET A 175 -5.90 -1.23 8.18
N THR A 176 -5.81 -2.09 7.16
CA THR A 176 -4.53 -2.60 6.64
C THR A 176 -3.63 -1.47 6.17
N LEU A 177 -4.16 -0.55 5.36
CA LEU A 177 -3.38 0.56 4.82
C LEU A 177 -2.99 1.57 5.90
N GLN A 178 -3.93 1.90 6.79
CA GLN A 178 -3.72 2.82 7.90
C GLN A 178 -2.65 2.29 8.85
N GLY A 179 -2.77 1.03 9.28
CA GLY A 179 -1.80 0.39 10.17
C GLY A 179 -0.40 0.29 9.55
N PHE A 180 -0.31 0.03 8.24
CA PHE A 180 0.97 0.08 7.53
C PHE A 180 1.63 1.46 7.62
N GLN A 181 0.87 2.51 7.32
CA GLN A 181 1.39 3.88 7.31
C GLN A 181 1.80 4.36 8.71
N GLU A 182 0.94 4.15 9.71
CA GLU A 182 1.21 4.53 11.10
C GLU A 182 2.46 3.84 11.64
N ARG A 183 2.57 2.51 11.46
CA ARG A 183 3.71 1.76 11.97
C ARG A 183 5.02 2.20 11.32
N LYS A 184 5.01 2.53 10.02
CA LYS A 184 6.21 3.02 9.33
C LYS A 184 6.58 4.44 9.74
N ARG A 185 5.62 5.31 10.03
CA ARG A 185 5.89 6.63 10.63
C ARG A 185 6.47 6.54 12.03
N LEU A 186 5.92 5.68 12.89
CA LEU A 186 6.43 5.46 14.24
C LEU A 186 7.89 5.00 14.21
N ASN A 187 8.20 3.99 13.38
CA ASN A 187 9.57 3.51 13.23
C ASN A 187 10.52 4.60 12.69
N GLU A 188 10.07 5.46 11.77
CA GLU A 188 10.88 6.58 11.26
C GLU A 188 11.15 7.62 12.37
N ASN A 189 10.14 7.94 13.17
CA ASN A 189 10.27 8.89 14.28
C ASN A 189 11.16 8.34 15.40
N GLU A 190 11.03 7.06 15.75
CA GLU A 190 11.90 6.38 16.71
C GLU A 190 13.36 6.38 16.23
N LEU A 191 13.59 6.13 14.94
CA LEU A 191 14.93 6.18 14.37
C LEU A 191 15.53 7.60 14.41
N LYS A 192 14.73 8.64 14.12
CA LYS A 192 15.15 10.04 14.21
C LYS A 192 15.46 10.46 15.64
N LEU A 193 14.67 10.01 16.62
CA LEU A 193 14.92 10.24 18.05
C LEU A 193 16.23 9.59 18.48
N ARG A 194 16.49 8.33 18.07
CA ARG A 194 17.77 7.66 18.36
C ARG A 194 18.97 8.37 17.75
N LEU A 195 18.90 8.73 16.48
CA LEU A 195 19.97 9.46 15.79
C LEU A 195 20.19 10.87 16.35
N GLY A 196 19.11 11.58 16.71
CA GLY A 196 19.20 12.88 17.37
C GLY A 196 19.84 12.79 18.75
N ASN A 197 19.50 11.75 19.51
CA ASN A 197 20.13 11.50 20.81
C ASN A 197 21.59 11.09 20.66
N GLU A 198 21.97 10.27 19.67
CA GLU A 198 23.37 9.94 19.39
C GLU A 198 24.18 11.15 18.92
N ALA A 199 23.60 12.04 18.10
CA ALA A 199 24.23 13.29 17.69
C ALA A 199 24.42 14.25 18.88
N LEU A 200 23.45 14.34 19.78
CA LEU A 200 23.56 15.11 21.03
C LEU A 200 24.61 14.51 21.97
N VAL A 201 24.65 13.18 22.12
CA VAL A 201 25.67 12.49 22.93
C VAL A 201 27.06 12.67 22.31
N SER A 202 27.19 12.55 21.00
CA SER A 202 28.47 12.80 20.30
C SER A 202 28.91 14.27 20.41
N ALA A 203 27.97 15.23 20.38
CA ALA A 203 28.28 16.65 20.60
C ALA A 203 28.70 16.92 22.07
N CYS A 204 28.08 16.25 23.05
CA CYS A 204 28.50 16.32 24.44
C CYS A 204 29.86 15.64 24.71
N VAL A 205 30.22 14.59 23.97
CA VAL A 205 31.49 13.86 24.15
C VAL A 205 32.67 14.55 23.44
N VAL A 206 32.42 15.32 22.38
CA VAL A 206 33.48 16.06 21.63
C VAL A 206 33.80 17.42 22.25
N GLY A 207 33.07 17.85 23.28
CA GLY A 207 33.44 19.01 24.10
C GLY A 207 33.33 20.35 23.38
N ILE A 208 32.19 21.00 23.57
CA ILE A 208 32.12 22.47 23.67
C ILE A 208 32.11 22.79 25.16
#